data_AF-A0A536ZK93-F1
#
_entry.id   AF-A0A536ZK93-F1
#
_cell.length_a   1.000
_cell.length_b   1.000
_cell.length_c   1.000
_cell.angle_alpha   90.00
_cell.angle_beta   90.00
_cell.angle_gamma   90.00
#
_symmetry.space_group_name_H-M   'P 1'
#
loop_
_entity.id
_entity.type
_entity.pdbx_description
1 polymer ?
#
loop_
_entity_poly.entity_id
_entity_poly.type
_entity_poly.pdbx_seq_one_letter_code
_entity_poly.pdbx_strand_id
1 'polypeptide(L)'
;MSTASRRLAAWVVACGLVLADPAAASRPSMNECFEASDFIGNAALSRDSGMSPEAFLGRMEDDFVAIRAFPNDLRWFAHDPDDESFLLNEAREVFKHPEPAEAHRRAFLQACVERMAEPENVDAGGRSSAPTRSPG
;
A
#
# COMPACT_ATOMS: atom_id res chain seq x y z
N MET A 1 37.93 -41.61 38.64
CA MET A 1 37.84 -40.20 39.11
C MET A 1 38.69 -39.38 38.14
N SER A 2 38.24 -38.44 37.31
CA SER A 2 36.97 -37.74 37.14
C SER A 2 36.84 -37.25 35.67
N THR A 3 35.65 -37.47 35.11
CA THR A 3 34.88 -36.68 34.13
C THR A 3 35.54 -35.62 33.23
N ALA A 4 35.37 -35.83 31.92
CA ALA A 4 34.72 -34.95 30.93
C ALA A 4 35.02 -33.44 30.91
N SER A 5 35.30 -32.89 29.73
CA SER A 5 34.35 -31.94 29.09
C SER A 5 34.79 -31.57 27.67
N ARG A 6 34.04 -32.08 26.68
CA ARG A 6 33.93 -31.50 25.34
C ARG A 6 33.38 -30.08 25.49
N ARG A 7 33.99 -29.08 24.87
CA ARG A 7 33.33 -27.79 24.61
C ARG A 7 33.53 -27.38 23.16
N LEU A 8 32.63 -27.86 22.32
CA LEU A 8 32.30 -27.28 21.02
C LEU A 8 31.74 -25.88 21.29
N ALA A 9 32.48 -24.85 20.90
CA ALA A 9 31.99 -23.48 20.93
C ALA A 9 31.10 -23.25 19.70
N ALA A 10 29.79 -23.41 19.89
CA ALA A 10 28.79 -23.00 18.92
C ALA A 10 28.62 -21.47 18.99
N TRP A 11 29.08 -20.77 17.95
CA TRP A 11 28.76 -19.37 17.75
C TRP A 11 27.31 -19.25 17.29
N VAL A 12 26.43 -18.75 18.16
CA VAL A 12 25.06 -18.39 17.82
C VAL A 12 25.09 -17.01 17.18
N VAL A 13 24.89 -16.94 15.87
CA VAL A 13 24.60 -15.70 15.15
C VAL A 13 23.15 -15.32 15.49
N ALA A 14 22.98 -14.35 16.38
CA ALA A 14 21.68 -13.74 16.64
C ALA A 14 21.37 -12.75 15.50
N CYS A 15 20.71 -13.22 14.44
CA CYS A 15 20.05 -12.34 13.49
C CYS A 15 18.87 -11.68 14.20
N GLY A 16 18.97 -10.37 14.44
CA GLY A 16 17.85 -9.56 14.90
C GLY A 16 16.75 -9.57 13.83
N LEU A 17 15.69 -10.35 14.09
CA LEU A 17 14.43 -10.24 13.38
C LEU A 17 13.82 -8.89 13.75
N VAL A 18 14.09 -7.87 12.94
CA VAL A 18 13.24 -6.68 12.87
C VAL A 18 11.92 -7.18 12.30
N LEU A 19 10.94 -7.37 13.18
CA LEU A 19 9.55 -7.56 12.77
C LEU A 19 9.16 -6.27 12.06
N ALA A 20 9.08 -6.31 10.73
CA ALA A 20 8.40 -5.26 9.98
C ALA A 20 6.95 -5.28 10.47
N ASP A 21 6.51 -4.18 11.09
CA ASP A 21 5.09 -3.96 11.31
C ASP A 21 4.37 -4.15 9.97
N PRO A 22 3.24 -4.87 9.92
CA PRO A 22 2.42 -4.86 8.73
C PRO A 22 2.11 -3.39 8.46
N ALA A 23 2.57 -2.88 7.32
CA ALA A 23 2.22 -1.54 6.88
C ALA A 23 0.69 -1.48 6.90
N ALA A 24 0.14 -0.72 7.86
CA ALA A 24 -1.26 -0.38 7.80
C ALA A 24 -1.43 0.32 6.45
N ALA A 25 -2.23 -0.27 5.56
CA ALA A 25 -2.49 0.29 4.24
C ALA A 25 -2.84 1.78 4.44
N SER A 26 -2.05 2.66 3.81
CA SER A 26 -2.26 4.09 3.98
C SER A 26 -3.68 4.45 3.56
N ARG A 27 -4.30 5.29 4.38
CA ARG A 27 -5.64 5.79 4.11
C ARG A 27 -5.48 7.13 3.40
N PRO A 28 -5.89 7.24 2.12
CA PRO A 28 -5.83 8.53 1.45
C PRO A 28 -6.71 9.54 2.19
N SER A 29 -6.27 10.79 2.26
CA SER A 29 -7.12 11.88 2.72
C SER A 29 -8.19 12.20 1.68
N MET A 30 -9.26 12.90 2.10
CA MET A 30 -10.27 13.39 1.14
C MET A 30 -9.65 14.25 0.03
N ASN A 31 -8.67 15.09 0.39
CA ASN A 31 -7.99 15.95 -0.57
C ASN A 31 -7.21 15.14 -1.61
N GLU A 32 -6.48 14.11 -1.16
CA GLU A 32 -5.77 13.20 -2.05
C GLU A 32 -6.72 12.41 -2.96
N CYS A 33 -7.89 12.00 -2.46
CA CYS A 33 -8.89 11.37 -3.33
C CYS A 33 -9.38 12.31 -4.44
N PHE A 34 -9.57 13.61 -4.15
CA PHE A 34 -9.92 14.58 -5.18
C PHE A 34 -8.77 14.77 -6.18
N GLU A 35 -7.56 15.03 -5.71
CA GLU A 35 -6.39 15.25 -6.56
C GLU A 35 -6.07 14.02 -7.43
N ALA A 36 -6.12 12.82 -6.87
CA ALA A 36 -5.89 11.59 -7.60
C ALA A 36 -7.03 11.30 -8.60
N SER A 37 -8.27 11.67 -8.28
CA SER A 37 -9.35 11.61 -9.27
C SER A 37 -9.11 12.53 -10.47
N ASP A 38 -8.61 13.75 -10.23
CA ASP A 38 -8.24 14.69 -11.29
C ASP A 38 -7.04 14.16 -12.09
N PHE A 39 -6.07 13.52 -11.44
CA PHE A 39 -4.95 12.84 -12.11
C PHE A 39 -5.45 11.74 -13.07
N ILE A 40 -6.39 10.91 -12.64
CA ILE A 40 -6.99 9.86 -13.49
C ILE A 40 -7.82 10.47 -14.63
N GLY A 41 -8.55 11.55 -14.38
CA GLY A 41 -9.20 12.33 -15.44
C GLY A 41 -8.18 12.85 -16.48
N ASN A 42 -7.04 13.37 -16.02
CA ASN A 42 -5.95 13.85 -16.89
C ASN A 42 -5.25 12.72 -17.64
N ALA A 43 -5.20 11.50 -17.10
CA ALA A 43 -4.75 10.31 -17.83
C ALA A 43 -5.64 10.06 -19.05
N ALA A 44 -6.97 10.20 -18.91
CA ALA A 44 -7.91 10.05 -20.01
C ALA A 44 -7.73 11.16 -21.06
N LEU A 45 -7.51 12.41 -20.64
CA LEU A 45 -7.20 13.51 -21.56
C LEU A 45 -5.86 13.30 -22.30
N SER A 46 -4.87 12.72 -21.62
CA SER A 46 -3.57 12.39 -22.22
C SER A 46 -3.71 11.29 -23.27
N ARG A 47 -4.46 10.23 -22.97
CA ARG A 47 -4.85 9.18 -23.93
C ARG A 47 -5.52 9.78 -25.15
N ASP A 48 -6.52 10.63 -24.95
CA ASP A 48 -7.29 11.25 -26.05
C ASP A 48 -6.44 12.20 -26.90
N SER A 49 -5.34 12.71 -26.33
CA SER A 49 -4.32 13.49 -27.03
C SER A 49 -3.25 12.65 -27.75
N GLY A 50 -3.40 11.32 -27.75
CA GLY A 50 -2.52 10.39 -28.46
C GLY A 50 -1.38 9.79 -27.64
N MET A 51 -1.37 9.94 -26.32
CA MET A 51 -0.39 9.26 -25.47
C MET A 51 -0.68 7.75 -25.45
N SER A 52 0.34 6.93 -25.72
CA SER A 52 0.24 5.47 -25.63
C SER A 52 0.19 5.00 -24.17
N PRO A 53 -0.48 3.88 -23.87
CA PRO A 53 -0.49 3.31 -22.52
C PRO A 53 0.92 2.98 -22.02
N GLU A 54 1.81 2.48 -22.87
CA GLU A 54 3.19 2.13 -22.47
C GLU A 54 3.97 3.36 -21.99
N ALA A 55 3.83 4.49 -22.70
CA ALA A 55 4.48 5.74 -22.31
C ALA A 55 3.91 6.32 -21.01
N PHE A 56 2.58 6.35 -20.84
CA PHE A 56 1.95 6.90 -19.64
C PHE A 56 2.26 6.03 -18.41
N LEU A 57 1.99 4.73 -18.51
CA LEU A 57 2.14 3.79 -17.39
C LEU A 57 3.61 3.59 -17.04
N GLY A 58 4.51 3.50 -18.02
CA GLY A 58 5.94 3.40 -17.76
C GLY A 58 6.48 4.64 -17.03
N ARG A 59 6.05 5.85 -17.43
CA ARG A 59 6.45 7.08 -16.73
C ARG A 59 5.96 7.11 -15.29
N MET A 60 4.73 6.64 -15.06
CA MET A 60 4.12 6.56 -13.74
C MET A 60 4.85 5.57 -12.83
N GLU A 61 5.22 4.39 -13.35
CA GLU A 61 6.03 3.41 -12.63
C GLU A 61 7.42 3.96 -12.28
N ASP A 62 8.07 4.67 -13.21
CA ASP A 62 9.34 5.37 -12.95
C ASP A 62 9.21 6.43 -11.86
N ASP A 63 8.11 7.18 -11.85
CA ASP A 63 7.83 8.19 -10.82
C ASP A 63 7.63 7.56 -9.45
N PHE A 64 6.93 6.42 -9.34
CA PHE A 64 6.85 5.68 -8.08
C PHE A 64 8.22 5.27 -7.56
N VAL A 65 9.08 4.71 -8.42
CA VAL A 65 10.45 4.36 -8.04
C VAL A 65 11.23 5.59 -7.54
N ALA A 66 11.07 6.73 -8.22
CA ALA A 66 11.75 7.97 -7.83
C ALA A 66 11.28 8.51 -6.48
N ILE A 67 9.97 8.52 -6.21
CA ILE A 67 9.42 9.11 -4.98
C ILE A 67 9.61 8.23 -3.74
N ARG A 68 9.89 6.93 -3.90
CA ARG A 68 10.21 6.03 -2.78
C ARG A 68 11.43 6.47 -1.95
N ALA A 69 12.30 7.33 -2.50
CA ALA A 69 13.41 7.91 -1.77
C ALA A 69 12.96 8.91 -0.68
N PHE A 70 11.76 9.46 -0.77
CA PHE A 70 11.20 10.36 0.24
C PHE A 70 10.47 9.60 1.34
N PRO A 71 10.42 10.14 2.58
CA PRO A 71 9.52 9.66 3.64
C PRO A 71 8.07 9.53 3.16
N ASN A 72 7.34 8.53 3.67
CA ASN A 72 5.97 8.24 3.23
C ASN A 72 5.04 9.45 3.38
N ASP A 73 5.13 10.20 4.47
CA ASP A 73 4.33 11.40 4.76
C ASP A 73 4.61 12.59 3.82
N LEU A 74 5.67 12.51 3.01
CA LEU A 74 6.01 13.50 1.99
C LEU A 74 5.68 13.04 0.57
N ARG A 75 5.26 11.79 0.38
CA ARG A 75 4.81 11.29 -0.92
C ARG A 75 3.37 11.73 -1.13
N TRP A 76 3.03 12.09 -2.36
CA TRP A 76 1.65 12.35 -2.73
C TRP A 76 0.96 11.03 -3.07
N PHE A 77 -0.18 10.74 -2.45
CA PHE A 77 -1.05 9.58 -2.69
C PHE A 77 -0.39 8.20 -2.51
N ALA A 78 0.67 7.90 -3.25
CA ALA A 78 1.46 6.67 -3.23
C ALA A 78 2.40 6.60 -2.00
N HIS A 79 1.82 6.55 -0.80
CA HIS A 79 2.60 6.43 0.43
C HIS A 79 3.22 5.03 0.58
N ASP A 80 2.53 4.01 0.10
CA ASP A 80 2.94 2.60 0.19
C ASP A 80 2.68 1.83 -1.13
N PRO A 81 3.14 0.57 -1.24
CA PRO A 81 2.94 -0.24 -2.45
C PRO A 81 1.47 -0.54 -2.79
N ASP A 82 0.56 -0.52 -1.82
CA ASP A 82 -0.87 -0.77 -2.07
C ASP A 82 -1.50 0.44 -2.75
N ASP A 83 -1.13 1.66 -2.33
CA ASP A 83 -1.57 2.90 -2.98
C ASP A 83 -0.99 3.06 -4.39
N GLU A 84 0.29 2.72 -4.58
CA GLU A 84 0.90 2.65 -5.92
C GLU A 84 0.13 1.70 -6.85
N SER A 85 -0.18 0.50 -6.34
CA SER A 85 -0.90 -0.53 -7.10
C SER A 85 -2.33 -0.09 -7.43
N PHE A 86 -3.02 0.54 -6.48
CA PHE A 86 -4.36 1.08 -6.69
C PHE A 86 -4.36 2.16 -7.78
N LEU A 87 -3.51 3.17 -7.66
CA LEU A 87 -3.44 4.26 -8.64
C LEU A 87 -3.04 3.75 -10.03
N LEU A 88 -2.06 2.84 -10.11
CA LEU A 88 -1.60 2.26 -11.37
C LEU A 88 -2.68 1.43 -12.08
N ASN A 89 -3.46 0.67 -11.32
CA ASN A 89 -4.54 -0.13 -11.89
C ASN A 89 -5.63 0.77 -12.44
N GLU A 90 -6.02 1.82 -11.73
CA GLU A 90 -7.00 2.79 -12.20
C GLU A 90 -6.51 3.54 -13.46
N ALA A 91 -5.25 3.96 -13.48
CA ALA A 91 -4.64 4.52 -14.68
C ALA A 91 -4.61 3.52 -15.85
N ARG A 92 -4.41 2.23 -15.59
CA ARG A 92 -4.45 1.19 -16.62
C ARG A 92 -5.87 0.99 -17.18
N GLU A 93 -6.90 1.08 -16.35
CA GLU A 93 -8.30 0.97 -16.77
C GLU A 93 -8.70 2.11 -17.70
N VAL A 94 -8.14 3.32 -17.53
CA VAL A 94 -8.32 4.43 -18.48
C VAL A 94 -7.98 4.05 -19.92
N PHE A 95 -6.91 3.26 -20.13
CA PHE A 95 -6.49 2.85 -21.46
C PHE A 95 -7.21 1.59 -21.96
N LYS A 96 -7.56 0.66 -21.07
CA LYS A 96 -8.26 -0.58 -21.44
C LYS A 96 -9.73 -0.36 -21.77
N HIS A 97 -10.38 0.54 -21.05
CA HIS A 97 -11.80 0.84 -21.18
C HIS A 97 -11.97 2.35 -21.42
N PRO A 98 -11.80 2.80 -22.68
CA PRO A 98 -11.85 4.23 -22.99
C PRO A 98 -13.25 4.79 -22.75
N GLU A 99 -13.31 5.72 -21.80
CA GLU A 99 -14.50 6.49 -21.43
C GLU A 99 -14.09 7.96 -21.29
N PRO A 100 -15.04 8.91 -21.27
CA PRO A 100 -14.75 10.32 -21.03
C PRO A 100 -14.01 10.55 -19.71
N ALA A 101 -13.13 11.56 -19.65
CA ALA A 101 -12.33 11.88 -18.46
C ALA A 101 -13.17 12.02 -17.17
N GLU A 102 -14.35 12.64 -17.25
CA GLU A 102 -15.24 12.80 -16.09
C GLU A 102 -15.80 11.47 -15.56
N ALA A 103 -15.97 10.47 -16.43
CA ALA A 103 -16.42 9.14 -16.01
C ALA A 103 -15.33 8.44 -15.19
N HIS A 104 -14.09 8.48 -15.67
CA HIS A 104 -12.92 7.95 -14.97
C HIS A 104 -12.66 8.67 -13.65
N ARG A 105 -12.73 10.00 -13.65
CA ARG A 105 -12.60 10.83 -12.43
C ARG A 105 -13.63 10.44 -11.37
N ARG A 106 -14.91 10.36 -11.74
CA ARG A 106 -15.99 10.01 -10.80
C ARG A 106 -15.84 8.59 -10.26
N ALA A 107 -15.51 7.63 -11.13
CA ALA A 107 -15.31 6.24 -10.73
C ALA A 107 -14.16 6.11 -9.72
N PHE A 108 -13.02 6.74 -10.02
CA PHE A 108 -11.88 6.76 -9.11
C PHE A 108 -12.22 7.40 -7.76
N LEU A 109 -12.85 8.59 -7.78
CA LEU A 109 -13.20 9.29 -6.55
C LEU A 109 -14.09 8.43 -5.65
N GLN A 110 -15.07 7.73 -6.23
CA GLN A 110 -15.92 6.81 -5.49
C GLN A 110 -15.09 5.68 -4.86
N ALA A 111 -14.27 4.98 -5.64
CA ALA A 111 -13.44 3.89 -5.15
C ALA A 111 -12.44 4.35 -4.06
N CYS A 112 -11.84 5.53 -4.22
CA CYS A 112 -10.93 6.12 -3.25
C CYS A 112 -11.63 6.41 -1.92
N VAL A 113 -12.83 7.01 -1.95
CA VAL A 113 -13.63 7.28 -0.75
C VAL A 113 -14.07 5.98 -0.07
N GLU A 114 -14.37 4.92 -0.83
CA GLU A 114 -14.66 3.60 -0.27
C GLU A 114 -13.44 3.02 0.46
N ARG A 115 -12.24 3.13 -0.12
CA ARG A 115 -10.97 2.73 0.51
C ARG A 115 -10.68 3.49 1.80
N MET A 116 -11.09 4.77 1.90
CA MET A 116 -10.99 5.52 3.16
C MET A 116 -11.83 4.91 4.29
N ALA A 117 -12.94 4.25 3.96
CA ALA A 117 -13.91 3.71 4.92
C ALA A 117 -13.59 2.28 5.39
N GLU A 118 -12.67 1.55 4.72
CA GLU A 118 -12.34 0.17 5.07
C GLU A 118 -11.68 0.09 6.46
N PRO A 119 -12.29 -0.55 7.46
CA PRO A 119 -11.74 -0.59 8.82
C PRO A 119 -10.33 -1.21 8.81
N GLU A 120 -9.41 -0.65 9.61
CA GLU A 120 -8.18 -1.37 9.95
C GLU A 120 -8.59 -2.78 10.39
N ASN A 121 -7.99 -3.83 9.81
CA ASN A 121 -8.16 -5.19 10.33
C ASN A 121 -7.51 -5.28 11.72
N VAL A 122 -8.17 -4.71 12.72
CA VAL A 122 -7.85 -4.87 14.14
C VAL A 122 -8.39 -6.23 14.56
N ASP A 123 -7.69 -7.30 14.21
CA ASP A 123 -7.80 -8.58 14.91
C ASP A 123 -6.63 -9.51 14.60
N ALA A 124 -5.48 -9.17 15.18
CA ALA A 124 -4.46 -10.13 15.56
C ALA A 124 -4.00 -9.85 16.99
N GLY A 125 -4.73 -10.35 17.99
CA GLY A 125 -4.13 -10.61 19.31
C GLY A 125 -4.79 -10.00 20.55
N GLY A 126 -6.12 -9.88 20.62
CA GLY A 126 -6.82 -9.65 21.89
C GLY A 126 -7.14 -10.97 22.61
N ARG A 127 -6.14 -11.66 23.18
CA ARG A 127 -6.37 -12.87 23.96
C ARG A 127 -7.20 -12.53 25.20
N SER A 128 -8.49 -12.90 25.17
CA SER A 128 -9.40 -12.84 26.31
C SER A 128 -8.88 -13.73 27.45
N SER A 129 -8.27 -13.11 28.47
CA SER A 129 -8.00 -13.76 29.74
C SER A 129 -9.29 -13.77 30.56
N ALA A 130 -10.12 -14.81 30.36
CA ALA A 130 -11.19 -15.14 31.28
C ALA A 130 -10.59 -15.75 32.57
N PRO A 131 -11.02 -15.33 33.78
CA PRO A 131 -10.58 -15.95 35.02
C PRO A 131 -11.28 -17.31 35.22
N THR A 132 -10.48 -18.36 35.37
CA THR A 132 -10.92 -19.70 35.78
C THR A 132 -11.58 -19.63 37.16
N ARG A 133 -12.89 -19.95 37.25
CA ARG A 133 -13.51 -20.32 38.54
C ARG A 133 -13.08 -21.73 38.91
N SER A 134 -12.46 -21.88 40.08
CA SER A 134 -12.27 -23.16 40.77
C SER A 134 -13.56 -23.54 41.52
N PRO A 135 -13.95 -24.82 41.59
CA PRO A 135 -15.02 -25.27 42.46
C PRO A 135 -14.47 -25.55 43.87
N GLY A 136 -15.24 -25.17 44.88
CA GLY A 136 -15.12 -25.58 46.28
C GLY A 136 -16.50 -25.88 46.83
#